data_AF-A0A246PYQ5-F1
#
_entry.id   AF-A0A246PYQ5-F1
#
_cell.length_a   1.000
_cell.length_b   1.000
_cell.length_c   1.000
_cell.angle_alpha   90.00
_cell.angle_beta   90.00
_cell.angle_gamma   90.00
#
_symmetry.space_group_name_H-M   'P 1'
#
loop_
_entity.id
_entity.type
_entity.pdbx_description
1 polymer ?
#
loop_
_entity_poly.entity_id
_entity_poly.type
_entity_poly.pdbx_seq_one_letter_code
_entity_poly.pdbx_strand_id
1 'polypeptide(L)'
;MTLRALISSAFLFAAASSLCMASPAGDYLKQKKQITADVEQAVTKGPIEDADKLDQEALLKLEATLRKLIGPLDLQGFPAEGKIALETLEQDQEGSGGLDGLSYTATDGQRQLLVTTKALLTAWFNTNGQVVERDDALAAATTTPEFYTAAINDGAAVYNYASLPVQTGKSGGISEAILFKQGQDDVAPAAPDQIGVTEIHGDRVYVLWQKITVQDVAQCKNAFRPGRDTQESFLACFAQHLPAQPGYQALVKQAQGIVDELANAQ
;
A
#
# COMPACT_ATOMS: atom_id res chain seq x y z
N MET A 1 -29.01 -41.08 -61.88
CA MET A 1 -29.46 -39.71 -61.52
C MET A 1 -30.44 -39.90 -60.37
N THR A 2 -30.22 -39.50 -59.12
CA THR A 2 -29.53 -38.33 -58.56
C THR A 2 -28.95 -38.68 -57.18
N LEU A 3 -27.77 -38.13 -56.91
CA LEU A 3 -26.95 -38.31 -55.71
C LEU A 3 -27.52 -37.45 -54.56
N ARG A 4 -27.82 -38.03 -53.39
CA ARG A 4 -28.09 -37.28 -52.15
C ARG A 4 -26.81 -37.26 -51.31
N ALA A 5 -26.15 -36.10 -51.29
CA ALA A 5 -25.01 -35.84 -50.42
C ALA A 5 -25.50 -35.61 -48.98
N LEU A 6 -25.00 -36.44 -48.05
CA LEU A 6 -25.03 -36.18 -46.61
C LEU A 6 -23.80 -35.34 -46.28
N ILE A 7 -24.00 -34.06 -45.96
CA ILE A 7 -22.96 -33.21 -45.40
C ILE A 7 -23.02 -33.37 -43.88
N SER A 8 -22.17 -34.25 -43.34
CA SER A 8 -21.87 -34.29 -41.91
C SER A 8 -20.89 -33.18 -41.59
N SER A 9 -21.39 -32.06 -41.05
CA SER A 9 -20.56 -31.02 -40.46
C SER A 9 -20.00 -31.49 -39.12
N ALA A 10 -18.74 -31.89 -39.11
CA ALA A 10 -17.98 -32.10 -37.87
C ALA A 10 -17.61 -30.73 -37.28
N PHE A 11 -18.34 -30.29 -36.26
CA PHE A 11 -17.91 -29.20 -35.39
C PHE A 11 -16.78 -29.71 -34.49
N LEU A 12 -15.54 -29.37 -34.82
CA LEU A 12 -14.44 -29.43 -33.85
C LEU A 12 -14.67 -28.32 -32.81
N PHE A 13 -15.09 -28.69 -31.61
CA PHE A 13 -14.93 -27.85 -30.43
C PHE A 13 -13.44 -27.83 -30.08
N ALA A 14 -12.73 -26.78 -30.49
CA ALA A 14 -11.43 -26.47 -29.90
C ALA A 14 -11.67 -26.04 -28.45
N ALA A 15 -11.40 -26.93 -27.50
CA ALA A 15 -11.28 -26.55 -26.10
C ALA A 15 -10.10 -25.59 -25.98
N ALA A 16 -10.38 -24.30 -25.86
CA ALA A 16 -9.40 -23.31 -25.46
C ALA A 16 -9.05 -23.60 -23.99
N SER A 17 -8.03 -24.43 -23.79
CA SER A 17 -7.37 -24.54 -22.50
C SER A 17 -6.73 -23.19 -22.20
N SER A 18 -7.42 -22.33 -21.46
CA SER A 18 -6.82 -21.16 -20.85
C SER A 18 -5.71 -21.66 -19.92
N LEU A 19 -4.49 -21.72 -20.43
CA LEU A 19 -3.30 -21.79 -19.59
C LEU A 19 -3.32 -20.50 -18.77
N CYS A 20 -3.73 -20.58 -17.50
CA CYS A 20 -3.38 -19.56 -16.52
C CYS A 20 -1.86 -19.49 -16.51
N MET A 21 -1.27 -18.56 -17.27
CA MET A 21 0.13 -18.24 -17.13
C MET A 21 0.30 -17.76 -15.70
N ALA A 22 1.08 -18.49 -14.91
CA ALA A 22 1.46 -18.05 -13.58
C ALA A 22 2.13 -16.68 -13.72
N SER A 23 1.57 -15.67 -13.06
CA SER A 23 2.21 -14.35 -13.03
C SER A 23 3.34 -14.39 -12.00
N PRO A 24 4.43 -13.62 -12.21
CA PRO A 24 5.49 -13.50 -11.21
C PRO A 24 4.98 -13.12 -9.81
N ALA A 25 3.95 -12.28 -9.72
CA ALA A 25 3.27 -11.95 -8.46
C ALA A 25 2.49 -13.16 -7.88
N GLY A 26 1.82 -13.95 -8.72
CA GLY A 26 1.14 -15.17 -8.28
C GLY A 26 2.11 -16.24 -7.75
N ASP A 27 3.26 -16.40 -8.39
CA ASP A 27 4.32 -17.29 -7.90
C ASP A 27 4.89 -16.84 -6.56
N TYR A 28 5.12 -15.53 -6.39
CA TYR A 28 5.50 -14.94 -5.12
C TYR A 28 4.47 -15.23 -4.02
N LEU A 29 3.17 -14.98 -4.27
CA LEU A 29 2.12 -15.20 -3.28
C LEU A 29 1.98 -16.68 -2.89
N LYS A 30 2.15 -17.59 -3.86
CA LYS A 30 2.18 -19.04 -3.59
C LYS A 30 3.38 -19.41 -2.74
N GLN A 31 4.56 -18.84 -3.02
CA GLN A 31 5.77 -19.05 -2.24
C GLN A 31 5.58 -18.56 -0.80
N LYS A 32 5.12 -17.31 -0.62
CA LYS A 32 4.82 -16.71 0.69
C LYS A 32 3.87 -17.59 1.49
N LYS A 33 2.75 -18.01 0.90
CA LYS A 33 1.77 -18.88 1.57
C LYS A 33 2.37 -20.19 2.09
N GLN A 34 3.21 -20.85 1.28
CA GLN A 34 3.87 -22.09 1.71
C GLN A 34 4.83 -21.83 2.88
N ILE A 35 5.66 -20.78 2.75
CA ILE A 35 6.65 -20.43 3.76
C ILE A 35 5.98 -20.03 5.08
N THR A 36 4.93 -19.21 5.04
CA THR A 36 4.15 -18.86 6.25
C THR A 36 3.62 -20.11 6.94
N ALA A 37 3.09 -21.10 6.20
CA ALA A 37 2.64 -22.35 6.80
C ALA A 37 3.78 -23.14 7.47
N ASP A 38 4.98 -23.11 6.92
CA ASP A 38 6.16 -23.75 7.49
C ASP A 38 6.63 -23.03 8.78
N VAL A 39 6.59 -21.69 8.80
CA VAL A 39 6.87 -20.84 9.99
C VAL A 39 5.88 -21.12 11.11
N GLU A 40 4.57 -21.08 10.82
CA GLU A 40 3.51 -21.41 11.80
C GLU A 40 3.68 -22.80 12.41
N GLN A 41 4.07 -23.76 11.57
CA GLN A 41 4.36 -25.11 12.03
C GLN A 41 5.58 -25.15 12.97
N ALA A 42 6.61 -24.35 12.71
CA ALA A 42 7.80 -24.25 13.56
C ALA A 42 7.45 -23.62 14.91
N VAL A 43 6.70 -22.51 14.92
CA VAL A 43 6.18 -21.86 16.14
C VAL A 43 5.41 -22.85 17.03
N THR A 44 4.58 -23.69 16.42
CA THR A 44 3.74 -24.65 17.16
C THR A 44 4.52 -25.86 17.71
N LYS A 45 5.58 -26.31 17.03
CA LYS A 45 6.21 -27.62 17.27
C LYS A 45 7.64 -27.57 17.80
N GLY A 46 8.32 -26.42 17.70
CA GLY A 46 9.73 -26.27 18.02
C GLY A 46 10.01 -25.24 19.12
N PRO A 47 11.28 -25.03 19.48
CA PRO A 47 11.73 -23.86 20.22
C PRO A 47 11.37 -22.58 19.45
N ILE A 48 11.02 -21.51 20.16
CA ILE A 48 10.68 -20.21 19.56
C ILE A 48 11.88 -19.68 18.75
N GLU A 49 13.11 -19.87 19.23
CA GLU A 49 14.33 -19.41 18.56
C GLU A 49 14.55 -20.06 17.19
N ASP A 50 14.07 -21.30 17.00
CA ASP A 50 14.13 -21.97 15.70
C ASP A 50 13.09 -21.40 14.72
N ALA A 51 11.93 -20.96 15.23
CA ALA A 51 10.89 -20.29 14.45
C ALA A 51 11.33 -18.89 14.03
N ASP A 52 11.85 -18.07 14.95
CA ASP A 52 12.39 -16.74 14.67
C ASP A 52 13.45 -16.81 13.57
N LYS A 53 14.38 -17.76 13.68
CA LYS A 53 15.42 -17.95 12.67
C LYS A 53 14.84 -18.34 11.31
N LEU A 54 13.87 -19.25 11.30
CA LEU A 54 13.20 -19.68 10.07
C LEU A 54 12.47 -18.51 9.41
N ASP A 55 11.78 -17.68 10.19
CA ASP A 55 11.08 -16.47 9.75
C ASP A 55 12.04 -15.48 9.10
N GLN A 56 13.15 -15.15 9.75
CA GLN A 56 14.14 -14.21 9.20
C GLN A 56 14.81 -14.75 7.92
N GLU A 57 15.14 -16.05 7.87
CA GLU A 57 15.65 -16.68 6.64
C GLU A 57 14.61 -16.68 5.51
N ALA A 58 13.33 -16.83 5.85
CA ALA A 58 12.21 -16.79 4.93
C ALA A 58 11.99 -15.39 4.36
N LEU A 59 12.02 -14.34 5.19
CA LEU A 59 11.93 -12.96 4.77
C LEU A 59 13.04 -12.59 3.79
N LEU A 60 14.29 -13.01 4.04
CA LEU A 60 15.40 -12.79 3.10
C LEU A 60 15.19 -13.47 1.74
N LYS A 61 14.58 -14.67 1.73
CA LYS A 61 14.24 -15.37 0.48
C LYS A 61 13.14 -14.62 -0.28
N LEU A 62 12.10 -14.16 0.42
CA LEU A 62 11.00 -13.40 -0.17
C LEU A 62 11.47 -12.03 -0.67
N GLU A 63 12.37 -11.36 0.04
CA GLU A 63 13.01 -10.11 -0.37
C GLU A 63 13.72 -10.27 -1.72
N ALA A 64 14.49 -11.35 -1.90
CA ALA A 64 15.17 -11.63 -3.16
C ALA A 64 14.17 -11.87 -4.32
N THR A 65 13.03 -12.49 -4.05
CA THR A 65 11.94 -12.64 -5.04
C THR A 65 11.29 -11.29 -5.35
N LEU A 66 11.00 -10.47 -4.33
CA LEU A 66 10.42 -9.13 -4.48
C LEU A 66 11.32 -8.19 -5.28
N ARG A 67 12.64 -8.19 -5.04
CA ARG A 67 13.60 -7.40 -5.84
C ARG A 67 13.56 -7.75 -7.33
N LYS A 68 13.38 -9.03 -7.66
CA LYS A 68 13.24 -9.46 -9.06
C LYS A 68 11.88 -9.08 -9.66
N LEU A 69 10.82 -9.14 -8.83
CA LEU A 69 9.45 -8.84 -9.24
C LEU A 69 9.23 -7.33 -9.47
N ILE A 70 9.68 -6.50 -8.53
CA ILE A 70 9.49 -5.05 -8.54
C ILE A 70 10.55 -4.35 -9.39
N GLY A 71 11.77 -4.89 -9.41
CA GLY A 71 12.90 -4.27 -10.09
C GLY A 71 13.61 -3.21 -9.24
N PRO A 72 14.72 -2.63 -9.76
CA PRO A 72 15.42 -1.54 -9.09
C PRO A 72 14.55 -0.30 -8.98
N LEU A 73 14.85 0.57 -8.02
CA LEU A 73 14.26 1.90 -7.92
C LEU A 73 15.22 2.93 -8.53
N ASP A 74 14.76 3.67 -9.53
CA ASP A 74 15.39 4.92 -9.94
C ASP A 74 14.58 6.11 -9.41
N LEU A 75 14.97 6.60 -8.22
CA LEU A 75 14.36 7.76 -7.58
C LEU A 75 15.41 8.55 -6.82
N GLN A 76 15.46 9.86 -7.07
CA GLN A 76 16.48 10.72 -6.50
C GLN A 76 16.43 10.74 -4.97
N GLY A 77 17.57 10.46 -4.34
CA GLY A 77 17.70 10.46 -2.89
C GLY A 77 17.23 9.16 -2.22
N PHE A 78 16.93 8.11 -2.98
CA PHE A 78 16.67 6.77 -2.46
C PHE A 78 17.73 5.76 -2.95
N PRO A 79 18.00 4.70 -2.18
CA PRO A 79 18.83 3.59 -2.66
C PRO A 79 18.11 2.83 -3.77
N ALA A 80 18.88 2.23 -4.69
CA ALA A 80 18.32 1.45 -5.80
C ALA A 80 17.65 0.13 -5.33
N GLU A 81 18.14 -0.44 -4.23
CA GLU A 81 17.60 -1.67 -3.64
C GLU A 81 16.89 -1.37 -2.33
N GLY A 82 15.65 -1.85 -2.21
CA GLY A 82 14.86 -1.79 -0.99
C GLY A 82 14.98 -3.08 -0.18
N LYS A 83 14.41 -3.07 1.02
CA LYS A 83 14.25 -4.25 1.88
C LYS A 83 12.80 -4.71 1.87
N ILE A 84 12.53 -5.97 2.18
CA ILE A 84 11.14 -6.42 2.37
C ILE A 84 10.43 -5.56 3.43
N ALA A 85 9.18 -5.20 3.16
CA ALA A 85 8.37 -4.34 4.02
C ALA A 85 7.79 -5.05 5.26
N LEU A 86 7.72 -6.39 5.22
CA LEU A 86 7.23 -7.20 6.34
C LEU A 86 8.36 -7.44 7.34
N GLU A 87 8.05 -7.32 8.62
CA GLU A 87 9.01 -7.59 9.70
C GLU A 87 8.98 -9.05 10.16
N THR A 88 7.82 -9.71 9.99
CA THR A 88 7.61 -11.12 10.30
C THR A 88 6.52 -11.74 9.42
N LEU A 89 6.61 -13.05 9.19
CA LEU A 89 5.60 -13.88 8.55
C LEU A 89 4.72 -14.61 9.57
N GLU A 90 5.03 -14.53 10.86
CA GLU A 90 4.22 -15.08 11.93
C GLU A 90 2.89 -14.32 12.01
N GLN A 91 1.78 -15.06 11.94
CA GLN A 91 0.46 -14.49 11.97
C GLN A 91 0.18 -13.87 13.34
N ASP A 92 -0.60 -12.79 13.32
CA ASP A 92 -1.03 -12.04 14.50
C ASP A 92 0.11 -11.38 15.31
N GLN A 93 1.36 -11.41 14.81
CA GLN A 93 2.47 -10.63 15.37
C GLN A 93 2.52 -9.22 14.79
N GLU A 94 3.05 -8.28 15.59
CA GLU A 94 3.34 -6.92 15.11
C GLU A 94 4.31 -6.97 13.93
N GLY A 95 4.04 -6.19 12.88
CA GLY A 95 4.82 -6.20 11.64
C GLY A 95 4.44 -7.30 10.65
N SER A 96 3.48 -8.17 10.99
CA SER A 96 2.84 -9.10 10.05
C SER A 96 1.67 -8.44 9.29
N GLY A 97 1.21 -9.06 8.20
CA GLY A 97 -0.03 -8.67 7.52
C GLY A 97 -0.01 -7.35 6.72
N GLY A 98 1.10 -6.61 6.75
CA GLY A 98 1.32 -5.42 5.92
C GLY A 98 1.34 -5.69 4.42
N LEU A 99 1.52 -4.63 3.62
CA LEU A 99 1.64 -4.74 2.17
C LEU A 99 2.90 -5.50 1.76
N ASP A 100 2.75 -6.49 0.89
CA ASP A 100 3.89 -7.13 0.24
C ASP A 100 4.59 -6.12 -0.69
N GLY A 101 5.85 -5.81 -0.42
CA GLY A 101 6.59 -4.80 -1.16
C GLY A 101 8.02 -4.60 -0.66
N LEU A 102 8.69 -3.65 -1.28
CA LEU A 102 10.01 -3.20 -0.87
C LEU A 102 9.92 -1.82 -0.21
N SER A 103 10.42 -1.72 1.02
CA SER A 103 10.58 -0.47 1.77
C SER A 103 11.94 0.15 1.53
N TYR A 104 11.94 1.47 1.41
CA TYR A 104 13.09 2.30 1.15
C TYR A 104 13.06 3.50 2.10
N THR A 105 14.22 3.80 2.68
CA THR A 105 14.45 5.05 3.41
C THR A 105 15.31 5.96 2.55
N ALA A 106 14.89 7.21 2.38
CA ALA A 106 15.70 8.20 1.68
C ALA A 106 17.04 8.40 2.39
N THR A 107 18.07 8.82 1.65
CA THR A 107 19.43 9.01 2.17
C THR A 107 19.52 10.06 3.27
N ASP A 108 18.56 10.99 3.35
CA ASP A 108 18.44 11.99 4.42
C ASP A 108 17.64 11.50 5.65
N GLY A 109 17.07 10.28 5.58
CA GLY A 109 16.23 9.68 6.60
C GLY A 109 14.85 10.32 6.78
N GLN A 110 14.50 11.33 5.98
CA GLN A 110 13.27 12.13 6.18
C GLN A 110 12.05 11.59 5.43
N ARG A 111 12.30 10.79 4.38
CA ARG A 111 11.27 10.23 3.51
C ARG A 111 11.34 8.72 3.54
N GLN A 112 10.18 8.09 3.62
CA GLN A 112 10.00 6.65 3.54
C GLN A 112 9.17 6.35 2.30
N LEU A 113 9.45 5.23 1.66
CA LEU A 113 8.78 4.80 0.45
C LEU A 113 8.55 3.30 0.51
N LEU A 114 7.33 2.86 0.27
CA LEU A 114 7.02 1.48 -0.06
C LEU A 114 6.73 1.39 -1.56
N VAL A 115 7.34 0.41 -2.23
CA VAL A 115 7.02 0.05 -3.61
C VAL A 115 6.45 -1.35 -3.66
N THR A 116 5.31 -1.50 -4.31
CA THR A 116 4.68 -2.80 -4.61
C THR A 116 4.22 -2.84 -6.07
N THR A 117 3.51 -3.89 -6.45
CA THR A 117 2.86 -4.00 -7.76
C THR A 117 1.34 -3.98 -7.62
N LYS A 118 0.62 -3.63 -8.70
CA LYS A 118 -0.84 -3.66 -8.73
C LYS A 118 -1.38 -5.05 -8.37
N ALA A 119 -0.72 -6.10 -8.85
CA ALA A 119 -1.11 -7.48 -8.57
C ALA A 119 -0.97 -7.85 -7.08
N LEU A 120 0.12 -7.45 -6.43
CA LEU A 120 0.32 -7.68 -4.99
C LEU A 120 -0.65 -6.85 -4.15
N LEU A 121 -0.83 -5.58 -4.50
CA LEU A 121 -1.78 -4.69 -3.82
C LEU A 121 -3.21 -5.23 -3.91
N THR A 122 -3.63 -5.68 -5.09
CA THR A 122 -4.95 -6.29 -5.31
C THR A 122 -5.12 -7.56 -4.47
N ALA A 123 -4.09 -8.42 -4.42
CA ALA A 123 -4.12 -9.63 -3.60
C ALA A 123 -4.22 -9.31 -2.10
N TRP A 124 -3.55 -8.26 -1.63
CA TRP A 124 -3.63 -7.81 -0.25
C TRP A 124 -5.04 -7.31 0.08
N PHE A 125 -5.64 -6.45 -0.75
CA PHE A 125 -7.02 -5.98 -0.52
C PHE A 125 -8.02 -7.15 -0.45
N ASN A 126 -7.92 -8.09 -1.40
CA ASN A 126 -8.79 -9.26 -1.44
C ASN A 126 -8.65 -10.16 -0.19
N THR A 127 -7.43 -10.27 0.36
CA THR A 127 -7.17 -11.01 1.61
C THR A 127 -7.78 -10.29 2.82
N ASN A 128 -7.84 -8.97 2.79
CA ASN A 128 -8.37 -8.13 3.86
C ASN A 128 -9.86 -7.76 3.67
N GLY A 129 -10.60 -8.55 2.88
CA GLY A 129 -12.04 -8.43 2.74
C GLY A 129 -12.53 -7.29 1.83
N GLN A 130 -11.62 -6.56 1.18
CA GLN A 130 -11.96 -5.54 0.19
C GLN A 130 -11.74 -6.09 -1.22
N VAL A 131 -12.83 -6.48 -1.88
CA VAL A 131 -12.76 -6.99 -3.26
C VAL A 131 -12.48 -5.85 -4.23
N VAL A 132 -11.28 -5.83 -4.83
CA VAL A 132 -10.85 -4.83 -5.80
C VAL A 132 -10.64 -5.52 -7.15
N GLU A 133 -11.61 -5.41 -8.06
CA GLU A 133 -11.54 -6.04 -9.39
C GLU A 133 -11.24 -5.05 -10.53
N ARG A 134 -11.25 -3.73 -10.24
CA ARG A 134 -11.11 -2.67 -11.24
C ARG A 134 -10.24 -1.51 -10.74
N ASP A 135 -9.62 -0.78 -11.66
CA ASP A 135 -8.74 0.35 -11.36
C ASP A 135 -9.44 1.49 -10.59
N ASP A 136 -10.73 1.74 -10.83
CA ASP A 136 -11.51 2.75 -10.10
C ASP A 136 -11.72 2.37 -8.64
N ALA A 137 -11.95 1.08 -8.37
CA ALA A 137 -12.02 0.55 -7.02
C ALA A 137 -10.65 0.61 -6.32
N LEU A 138 -9.56 0.46 -7.09
CA LEU A 138 -8.20 0.55 -6.56
C LEU A 138 -7.87 1.97 -6.08
N ALA A 139 -8.22 3.00 -6.86
CA ALA A 139 -8.01 4.40 -6.47
C ALA A 139 -8.71 4.74 -5.14
N ALA A 140 -9.98 4.37 -5.01
CA ALA A 140 -10.73 4.59 -3.79
C ALA A 140 -10.10 3.84 -2.59
N ALA A 141 -9.67 2.59 -2.80
CA ALA A 141 -9.05 1.76 -1.77
C ALA A 141 -7.72 2.33 -1.25
N THR A 142 -6.95 3.02 -2.09
CA THR A 142 -5.66 3.60 -1.71
C THR A 142 -5.75 4.92 -0.94
N THR A 143 -6.95 5.40 -0.64
CA THR A 143 -7.15 6.62 0.18
C THR A 143 -7.52 6.33 1.63
N THR A 144 -7.68 5.05 2.00
CA THR A 144 -8.22 4.70 3.31
C THR A 144 -7.13 4.67 4.39
N PRO A 145 -7.48 4.98 5.65
CA PRO A 145 -6.59 4.82 6.79
C PRO A 145 -5.99 3.42 6.92
N GLU A 146 -6.77 2.39 6.64
CA GLU A 146 -6.35 0.98 6.74
C GLU A 146 -5.25 0.65 5.73
N PHE A 147 -5.38 1.16 4.50
CA PHE A 147 -4.36 1.02 3.47
C PHE A 147 -3.03 1.65 3.89
N TYR A 148 -3.03 2.90 4.36
CA TYR A 148 -1.79 3.55 4.80
C TYR A 148 -1.20 2.92 6.07
N THR A 149 -2.04 2.45 7.00
CA THR A 149 -1.57 1.71 8.18
C THR A 149 -0.81 0.45 7.76
N ALA A 150 -1.35 -0.31 6.81
CA ALA A 150 -0.70 -1.52 6.31
C ALA A 150 0.50 -1.26 5.39
N ALA A 151 0.53 -0.12 4.70
CA ALA A 151 1.68 0.29 3.89
C ALA A 151 2.87 0.74 4.75
N ILE A 152 2.60 1.40 5.88
CA ILE A 152 3.65 1.87 6.79
C ILE A 152 4.12 0.74 7.72
N ASN A 153 3.18 -0.06 8.25
CA ASN A 153 3.44 -1.29 9.00
C ASN A 153 4.41 -1.14 10.20
N ASP A 154 4.29 -0.06 10.97
CA ASP A 154 5.19 0.26 12.10
C ASP A 154 4.52 0.19 13.48
N GLY A 155 3.39 -0.52 13.57
CA GLY A 155 2.64 -0.67 14.83
C GLY A 155 1.75 0.50 15.21
N ALA A 156 1.65 1.56 14.39
CA ALA A 156 0.76 2.70 14.63
C ALA A 156 -0.35 2.82 13.58
N ALA A 157 -1.57 3.13 14.02
CA ALA A 157 -2.69 3.40 13.13
C ALA A 157 -2.53 4.77 12.45
N VAL A 158 -2.91 4.85 11.19
CA VAL A 158 -3.01 6.11 10.45
C VAL A 158 -4.36 6.76 10.72
N TYR A 159 -4.35 8.03 11.09
CA TYR A 159 -5.54 8.86 11.21
C TYR A 159 -5.53 9.91 10.09
N ASN A 160 -6.45 9.75 9.13
CA ASN A 160 -6.55 10.65 7.98
C ASN A 160 -7.28 11.95 8.38
N TYR A 161 -6.60 13.09 8.23
CA TYR A 161 -7.14 14.42 8.49
C TYR A 161 -7.79 15.03 7.25
N ALA A 162 -7.27 14.74 6.05
CA ALA A 162 -7.82 15.23 4.79
C ALA A 162 -7.15 14.55 3.60
N SER A 163 -7.93 14.31 2.55
CA SER A 163 -7.37 14.12 1.20
C SER A 163 -6.96 15.48 0.61
N LEU A 164 -5.79 15.53 -0.02
CA LEU A 164 -5.26 16.72 -0.68
C LEU A 164 -5.51 16.62 -2.18
N PRO A 165 -6.08 17.65 -2.83
CA PRO A 165 -6.39 17.60 -4.26
C PRO A 165 -5.11 17.64 -5.09
N VAL A 166 -4.73 16.51 -5.67
CA VAL A 166 -3.60 16.38 -6.61
C VAL A 166 -4.10 16.02 -8.01
N GLN A 167 -3.30 16.36 -9.00
CA GLN A 167 -3.47 15.92 -10.38
C GLN A 167 -2.72 14.60 -10.59
N THR A 168 -3.22 13.76 -11.50
CA THR A 168 -2.55 12.52 -11.86
C THR A 168 -1.16 12.78 -12.42
N GLY A 169 -0.13 12.12 -11.88
CA GLY A 169 1.27 12.30 -12.29
C GLY A 169 1.56 11.74 -13.68
N LYS A 170 0.96 10.60 -14.03
CA LYS A 170 0.97 10.03 -15.39
C LYS A 170 -0.43 9.85 -15.96
N SER A 171 -0.54 9.98 -17.29
CA SER A 171 -1.78 9.71 -18.01
C SER A 171 -2.21 8.25 -17.81
N GLY A 172 -3.45 8.03 -17.35
CA GLY A 172 -3.97 6.71 -17.01
C GLY A 172 -3.42 6.12 -15.70
N GLY A 173 -2.69 6.92 -14.91
CA GLY A 173 -2.28 6.58 -13.56
C GLY A 173 -3.31 7.01 -12.51
N ILE A 174 -3.02 6.68 -11.25
CA ILE A 174 -3.78 7.10 -10.08
C ILE A 174 -2.81 7.85 -9.17
N SER A 175 -3.23 9.01 -8.68
CA SER A 175 -2.46 9.82 -7.73
C SER A 175 -3.38 10.24 -6.60
N GLU A 176 -3.03 9.83 -5.40
CA GLU A 176 -3.78 10.15 -4.18
C GLU A 176 -2.82 10.75 -3.15
N ALA A 177 -3.32 11.70 -2.36
CA ALA A 177 -2.54 12.32 -1.32
C ALA A 177 -3.39 12.52 -0.07
N ILE A 178 -2.83 12.19 1.09
CA ILE A 178 -3.46 12.39 2.39
C ILE A 178 -2.57 13.19 3.33
N LEU A 179 -3.23 13.94 4.20
CA LEU A 179 -2.65 14.57 5.37
C LEU A 179 -3.02 13.74 6.59
N PHE A 180 -2.04 13.29 7.36
CA PHE A 180 -2.31 12.33 8.43
C PHE A 180 -1.41 12.46 9.64
N LYS A 181 -1.75 11.69 10.67
CA LYS A 181 -0.93 11.44 11.84
C LYS A 181 -1.00 9.97 12.21
N GLN A 182 0.12 9.40 12.65
CA GLN A 182 0.15 8.07 13.24
C GLN A 182 -0.03 8.14 14.77
N GLY A 183 -0.70 7.13 15.34
CA GLY A 183 -0.81 6.94 16.78
C GLY A 183 -1.22 5.51 17.15
N GLN A 184 -0.72 5.02 18.29
CA GLN A 184 -1.21 3.77 18.91
C GLN A 184 -2.54 4.00 19.65
N ASP A 185 -2.73 5.23 20.14
CA ASP A 185 -3.97 5.73 20.75
C ASP A 185 -4.56 6.85 19.88
N ASP A 186 -5.64 7.45 20.36
CA ASP A 186 -6.24 8.65 19.77
C ASP A 186 -5.22 9.79 19.63
N VAL A 187 -5.18 10.38 18.44
CA VAL A 187 -4.32 11.51 18.10
C VAL A 187 -5.01 12.86 18.31
N ALA A 188 -6.33 12.89 18.46
CA ALA A 188 -7.05 14.13 18.72
C ALA A 188 -6.71 14.68 20.12
N PRO A 189 -6.53 16.00 20.31
CA PRO A 189 -6.68 17.09 19.32
C PRO A 189 -5.33 17.62 18.80
N ALA A 190 -4.40 16.75 18.40
CA ALA A 190 -3.14 17.16 17.80
C ALA A 190 -3.31 17.56 16.32
N ALA A 191 -2.44 18.42 15.81
CA ALA A 191 -2.35 18.66 14.37
C ALA A 191 -1.69 17.45 13.66
N PRO A 192 -2.00 17.21 12.38
CA PRO A 192 -1.30 16.20 11.59
C PRO A 192 0.15 16.63 11.37
N ASP A 193 1.03 15.66 11.18
CA ASP A 193 2.47 15.91 11.02
C ASP A 193 3.09 15.12 9.88
N GLN A 194 2.27 14.47 9.04
CA GLN A 194 2.72 13.67 7.91
C GLN A 194 1.88 13.95 6.67
N ILE A 195 2.54 13.85 5.52
CA ILE A 195 1.91 13.79 4.22
C ILE A 195 2.23 12.43 3.60
N GLY A 196 1.22 11.80 3.02
CA GLY A 196 1.32 10.51 2.34
C GLY A 196 0.85 10.68 0.91
N VAL A 197 1.55 10.07 -0.04
CA VAL A 197 1.21 10.10 -1.46
C VAL A 197 1.28 8.70 -2.01
N THR A 198 0.23 8.31 -2.73
CA THR A 198 0.18 7.08 -3.50
C THR A 198 0.18 7.42 -4.97
N GLU A 199 1.17 6.92 -5.70
CA GLU A 199 1.23 7.01 -7.16
C GLU A 199 1.18 5.62 -7.76
N ILE A 200 0.33 5.43 -8.76
CA ILE A 200 0.20 4.16 -9.48
C ILE A 200 0.34 4.44 -10.97
N HIS A 201 1.38 3.87 -11.58
CA HIS A 201 1.57 3.92 -13.03
C HIS A 201 2.22 2.63 -13.54
N GLY A 202 1.75 2.17 -14.71
CA GLY A 202 2.12 0.85 -15.22
C GLY A 202 1.66 -0.23 -14.24
N ASP A 203 2.59 -1.09 -13.82
CA ASP A 203 2.36 -2.14 -12.82
C ASP A 203 2.83 -1.74 -11.42
N ARG A 204 3.57 -0.63 -11.27
CA ARG A 204 4.17 -0.22 -9.99
C ARG A 204 3.20 0.65 -9.19
N VAL A 205 3.23 0.46 -7.88
CA VAL A 205 2.53 1.27 -6.89
C VAL A 205 3.56 1.80 -5.92
N TYR A 206 3.59 3.10 -5.72
CA TYR A 206 4.50 3.82 -4.84
C TYR A 206 3.69 4.44 -3.73
N VAL A 207 4.11 4.25 -2.48
CA VAL A 207 3.52 4.90 -1.30
C VAL A 207 4.64 5.63 -0.59
N LEU A 208 4.72 6.94 -0.78
CA LEU A 208 5.72 7.78 -0.12
C LEU A 208 5.08 8.52 1.04
N TRP A 209 5.74 8.55 2.19
CA TRP A 209 5.35 9.42 3.29
C TRP A 209 6.55 10.13 3.91
N GLN A 210 6.28 11.31 4.47
CA GLN A 210 7.29 12.11 5.13
C GLN A 210 6.69 13.00 6.21
N LYS A 211 7.51 13.36 7.20
CA LYS A 211 7.14 14.34 8.21
C LYS A 211 7.04 15.74 7.60
N ILE A 212 6.06 16.51 8.05
CA ILE A 212 5.84 17.90 7.68
C ILE A 212 5.37 18.69 8.90
N THR A 213 5.43 20.02 8.82
CA THR A 213 4.84 20.90 9.83
C THR A 213 3.53 21.46 9.30
N VAL A 214 2.44 21.19 10.02
CA VAL A 214 1.11 21.70 9.71
C VAL A 214 0.65 22.59 10.85
N GLN A 215 0.11 23.75 10.53
CA GLN A 215 -0.50 24.61 11.53
C GLN A 215 -1.81 23.98 12.01
N ASP A 216 -2.02 24.08 13.32
CA ASP A 216 -3.26 23.62 13.94
C ASP A 216 -4.46 24.44 13.47
N VAL A 217 -5.63 23.80 13.40
CA VAL A 217 -6.89 24.50 13.13
C VAL A 217 -7.46 24.93 14.47
N ALA A 218 -7.07 26.14 14.91
CA ALA A 218 -7.35 26.65 16.26
C ALA A 218 -8.81 26.49 16.70
N GLN A 219 -9.77 26.73 15.80
CA GLN A 219 -11.19 26.57 16.11
C GLN A 219 -11.59 25.12 16.43
N CYS A 220 -11.04 24.11 15.76
CA CYS A 220 -11.33 22.70 16.03
C CYS A 220 -10.70 22.26 17.34
N LYS A 221 -9.44 22.65 17.57
CA LYS A 221 -8.73 22.39 18.82
C LYS A 221 -9.40 23.03 20.03
N ASN A 222 -9.81 24.29 19.92
CA ASN A 222 -10.46 25.02 21.01
C ASN A 222 -11.89 24.52 21.27
N ALA A 223 -12.54 23.90 20.29
CA ALA A 223 -13.86 23.30 20.44
C ALA A 223 -13.80 21.91 21.06
N PHE A 224 -12.73 21.14 20.84
CA PHE A 224 -12.59 19.77 21.32
C PHE A 224 -12.63 19.66 22.86
N ARG A 225 -13.38 18.68 23.37
CA ARG A 225 -13.54 18.36 24.79
C ARG A 225 -13.23 16.87 24.99
N PRO A 226 -12.07 16.54 25.59
CA PRO A 226 -11.73 15.16 25.91
C PRO A 226 -12.81 14.46 26.74
N GLY A 227 -13.15 13.23 26.37
CA GLY A 227 -14.21 12.43 27.02
C GLY A 227 -15.64 12.82 26.63
N ARG A 228 -15.82 13.81 25.75
CA ARG A 228 -17.12 14.20 25.18
C ARG A 228 -17.14 14.11 23.67
N ASP A 229 -16.12 14.68 23.03
CA ASP A 229 -15.96 14.66 21.59
C ASP A 229 -15.15 13.44 21.17
N THR A 230 -15.41 12.93 19.97
CA THR A 230 -14.72 11.76 19.43
C THR A 230 -13.59 12.20 18.51
N GLN A 231 -12.65 11.29 18.27
CA GLN A 231 -11.60 11.51 17.29
C GLN A 231 -12.17 11.82 15.90
N GLU A 232 -13.21 11.11 15.47
CA GLU A 232 -13.84 11.32 14.17
C GLU A 232 -14.44 12.72 14.04
N SER A 233 -15.04 13.27 15.11
CA SER A 233 -15.59 14.62 15.06
C SER A 233 -14.50 15.69 14.98
N PHE A 234 -13.34 15.46 15.63
CA PHE A 234 -12.18 16.33 15.51
C PHE A 234 -11.58 16.29 14.09
N LEU A 235 -11.37 15.09 13.53
CA LEU A 235 -10.84 14.91 12.17
C LEU A 235 -11.76 15.55 11.13
N ALA A 236 -13.09 15.36 11.25
CA ALA A 236 -14.07 15.97 10.37
C ALA A 236 -14.05 17.51 10.45
N CYS A 237 -13.94 18.09 11.65
CA CYS A 237 -13.76 19.54 11.82
C CYS A 237 -12.49 20.02 11.12
N PHE A 238 -11.38 19.31 11.32
CA PHE A 238 -10.10 19.69 10.73
C PHE A 238 -10.19 19.67 9.19
N ALA A 239 -10.71 18.58 8.61
CA ALA A 239 -10.91 18.45 7.17
C ALA A 239 -11.75 19.60 6.58
N GLN A 240 -12.84 19.97 7.26
CA GLN A 240 -13.75 21.03 6.82
C GLN A 240 -13.06 22.40 6.77
N HIS A 241 -12.17 22.68 7.72
CA HIS A 241 -11.58 24.00 7.91
C HIS A 241 -10.15 24.15 7.38
N LEU A 242 -9.50 23.03 7.03
CA LEU A 242 -8.16 23.01 6.45
C LEU A 242 -8.04 23.86 5.16
N PRO A 243 -8.97 23.82 4.19
CA PRO A 243 -8.83 24.60 2.96
C PRO A 243 -8.76 26.11 3.16
N ALA A 244 -9.29 26.61 4.28
CA ALA A 244 -9.27 28.03 4.64
C ALA A 244 -8.01 28.45 5.41
N GLN A 245 -7.13 27.52 5.79
CA GLN A 245 -5.95 27.83 6.59
C GLN A 245 -4.82 28.47 5.77
N PRO A 246 -4.08 29.43 6.36
CA PRO A 246 -2.83 29.92 5.79
C PRO A 246 -1.83 28.76 5.65
N GLY A 247 -1.51 28.36 4.42
CA GLY A 247 -0.59 27.26 4.13
C GLY A 247 -1.23 26.07 3.41
N TYR A 248 -2.56 26.00 3.29
CA TYR A 248 -3.22 24.90 2.56
C TYR A 248 -2.70 24.73 1.14
N GLN A 249 -2.56 25.83 0.39
CA GLN A 249 -2.04 25.78 -0.98
C GLN A 249 -0.58 25.30 -1.05
N ALA A 250 0.22 25.55 -0.01
CA ALA A 250 1.59 25.04 0.07
C ALA A 250 1.59 23.52 0.32
N LEU A 251 0.67 23.01 1.14
CA LEU A 251 0.49 21.57 1.36
C LEU A 251 0.08 20.86 0.07
N VAL A 252 -0.90 21.41 -0.66
CA VAL A 252 -1.34 20.87 -1.95
C VAL A 252 -0.19 20.86 -2.96
N LYS A 253 0.58 21.96 -3.04
CA LYS A 253 1.75 22.04 -3.92
C LYS A 253 2.84 21.03 -3.53
N GLN A 254 3.04 20.80 -2.23
CA GLN A 254 3.99 19.81 -1.74
C GLN A 254 3.55 18.39 -2.09
N ALA A 255 2.26 18.07 -1.91
CA ALA A 255 1.68 16.80 -2.35
C ALA A 255 1.90 16.57 -3.85
N GLN A 256 1.59 17.58 -4.67
CA GLN A 256 1.78 17.51 -6.12
C GLN A 256 3.25 17.30 -6.49
N GLY A 257 4.19 17.97 -5.80
CA GLY A 257 5.62 17.78 -6.05
C GLY A 257 6.07 16.34 -5.81
N ILE A 258 5.51 15.66 -4.80
CA ILE A 258 5.79 14.24 -4.55
C ILE A 258 5.16 13.37 -5.65
N VAL A 259 3.92 13.65 -6.06
CA VAL A 259 3.28 12.97 -7.20
C VAL A 259 4.15 13.07 -8.45
N ASP A 260 4.61 14.27 -8.79
CA ASP A 260 5.43 14.52 -9.98
C ASP A 260 6.78 13.78 -9.88
N GLU A 261 7.38 13.69 -8.69
CA GLU A 261 8.59 12.91 -8.44
C GLU A 261 8.35 11.40 -8.66
N LEU A 262 7.33 10.84 -8.00
CA LEU A 262 7.00 9.42 -8.09
C LEU A 262 6.59 9.01 -9.51
N ALA A 263 5.84 9.86 -10.21
CA ALA A 263 5.46 9.65 -11.59
C ALA A 263 6.66 9.44 -12.51
N ASN A 264 7.81 10.04 -12.20
CA ASN A 264 9.04 9.88 -12.97
C ASN A 264 9.94 8.74 -12.50
N ALA A 265 9.61 8.08 -11.38
CA ALA A 265 10.34 6.93 -10.89
C ALA A 265 10.22 5.73 -11.84
N GLN A 266 11.30 4.95 -11.94
CA GLN A 266 11.37 3.73 -12.74
C GLN A 266 11.73 2.50 -11.93
#